data_AF-A0A497KZP2-F1
#
_entry.id   AF-A0A497KZP2-F1
#
_cell.length_a   1.000
_cell.length_b   1.000
_cell.length_c   1.000
_cell.angle_alpha   90.00
_cell.angle_beta   90.00
_cell.angle_gamma   90.00
#
_symmetry.space_group_name_H-M   'P 1'
#
loop_
_entity.id
_entity.type
_entity.pdbx_description
1 polymer ?
#
loop_
_entity_poly.entity_id
_entity_poly.type
_entity_poly.pdbx_seq_one_letter_code
_entity_poly.pdbx_strand_id
1 'polypeptide(L)'
;MLRVVRVVVNSFAGCLLLLLAWALWWYNPVISILLALASLDQFEDVYYYVYRRRLIPQWLMPVDVVFEGVAVSIGLGMLLMAILYMTYFQTWFFQALLIASIFVVWSGLEDIIQWSAYVRAGREVTACALRPPEGRFVRRRR
;
A
#
# COMPACT_ATOMS: atom_id res chain seq x y z
N MET A 1 13.86 -9.24 -4.13
CA MET A 1 14.00 -8.70 -2.77
C MET A 1 12.98 -7.60 -2.50
N LEU A 2 13.09 -6.40 -3.11
CA LEU A 2 12.15 -5.28 -2.86
C LEU A 2 10.66 -5.61 -3.02
N ARG A 3 10.29 -6.38 -4.05
CA ARG A 3 8.90 -6.82 -4.26
C ARG A 3 8.33 -7.61 -3.08
N VAL A 4 9.13 -8.51 -2.50
CA VAL A 4 8.69 -9.36 -1.38
C VAL A 4 8.52 -8.50 -0.13
N VAL A 5 9.42 -7.55 0.10
CA VAL A 5 9.30 -6.58 1.20
C VAL A 5 8.00 -5.78 1.06
N ARG A 6 7.69 -5.24 -0.13
CA ARG A 6 6.44 -4.52 -0.37
C ARG A 6 5.20 -5.38 -0.12
N VAL A 7 5.20 -6.62 -0.59
CA VAL A 7 4.10 -7.57 -0.32
C VAL A 7 3.91 -7.76 1.19
N VAL A 8 4.99 -7.96 1.95
CA VAL A 8 4.92 -8.15 3.39
C VAL A 8 4.42 -6.88 4.09
N VAL A 9 4.94 -5.72 3.71
CA VAL A 9 4.59 -4.43 4.34
C VAL A 9 3.14 -4.05 4.05
N ASN A 10 2.68 -4.11 2.81
CA ASN A 10 1.29 -3.77 2.46
C ASN A 10 0.32 -4.82 3.03
N SER A 11 0.69 -6.10 3.11
CA SER A 11 -0.12 -7.11 3.82
C SER A 11 -0.25 -6.79 5.31
N PHE A 12 0.85 -6.39 5.94
CA PHE A 12 0.84 -5.97 7.34
C PHE A 12 -0.03 -4.71 7.55
N ALA A 13 0.14 -3.70 6.70
CA ALA A 13 -0.66 -2.47 6.73
C ALA A 13 -2.15 -2.76 6.53
N GLY A 14 -2.51 -3.59 5.55
CA GLY A 14 -3.90 -4.01 5.30
C GLY A 14 -4.52 -4.70 6.51
N CYS A 15 -3.83 -5.67 7.11
CA CYS A 15 -4.29 -6.34 8.33
C CYS A 15 -4.45 -5.36 9.50
N LEU A 16 -3.50 -4.44 9.69
CA LEU A 16 -3.56 -3.43 10.74
C LEU A 16 -4.75 -2.49 10.56
N LEU A 17 -4.99 -2.02 9.33
CA LEU A 17 -6.12 -1.14 9.00
C LEU A 17 -7.45 -1.84 9.24
N LEU A 18 -7.58 -3.13 8.91
CA LEU A 18 -8.78 -3.93 9.24
C LEU A 18 -9.01 -4.03 10.75
N LEU A 19 -7.95 -4.29 11.52
CA LEU A 19 -8.05 -4.35 12.98
C LEU A 19 -8.47 -3.01 13.58
N LEU A 20 -7.90 -1.91 13.09
CA LEU A 20 -8.27 -0.56 13.51
C LEU A 20 -9.71 -0.21 13.09
N ALA A 21 -10.12 -0.57 11.88
CA ALA A 21 -11.49 -0.41 11.42
C ALA A 21 -12.46 -1.12 12.36
N TRP A 22 -12.20 -2.39 12.68
CA TRP A 22 -13.01 -3.15 13.64
C TRP A 22 -13.04 -2.49 15.03
N ALA A 23 -11.89 -2.09 15.55
CA ALA A 23 -11.77 -1.47 16.86
C ALA A 23 -12.52 -0.12 16.96
N LEU A 24 -12.53 0.66 15.87
CA LEU A 24 -13.14 1.99 15.83
C LEU A 24 -14.62 1.99 15.42
N TRP A 25 -15.20 0.84 15.06
CA TRP A 25 -16.58 0.72 14.58
C TRP A 25 -17.59 1.41 15.52
N TRP A 26 -17.45 1.17 16.82
CA TRP A 26 -18.36 1.71 17.84
C TRP A 26 -18.12 3.18 18.17
N TYR A 27 -16.92 3.71 17.89
CA TYR A 27 -16.57 5.10 18.19
C TYR A 27 -16.90 6.04 17.03
N ASN A 28 -16.50 5.65 15.82
CA ASN A 28 -16.76 6.42 14.61
C ASN A 28 -16.87 5.48 13.40
N PRO A 29 -18.10 5.12 12.99
CA PRO A 29 -18.31 4.18 11.90
C PRO A 29 -17.82 4.74 10.55
N VAL A 30 -17.79 6.06 10.37
CA VAL A 30 -17.29 6.69 9.13
C VAL A 30 -15.79 6.48 8.99
N ILE A 31 -15.02 6.70 10.06
CA ILE A 31 -13.58 6.43 10.07
C ILE A 31 -13.32 4.93 9.90
N SER A 32 -14.11 4.09 10.55
CA SER A 32 -14.00 2.64 10.40
C SER A 32 -14.22 2.18 8.96
N ILE A 33 -15.24 2.69 8.27
CA ILE A 33 -15.48 2.41 6.84
C ILE A 33 -14.30 2.90 6.00
N LEU A 34 -13.80 4.12 6.26
CA LEU A 34 -12.64 4.66 5.55
C LEU A 34 -11.40 3.76 5.70
N LEU A 35 -11.12 3.30 6.92
CA LEU A 35 -10.00 2.39 7.21
C LEU A 35 -10.21 1.01 6.56
N ALA A 36 -11.44 0.50 6.55
CA ALA A 36 -11.76 -0.75 5.88
C ALA A 36 -11.55 -0.62 4.35
N LEU A 37 -11.96 0.49 3.74
CA LEU A 37 -11.70 0.76 2.32
C LEU A 37 -10.20 0.89 2.03
N ALA A 38 -9.46 1.62 2.87
CA ALA A 38 -8.00 1.72 2.74
C ALA A 38 -7.31 0.37 2.93
N SER A 39 -7.87 -0.55 3.72
CA SER A 39 -7.31 -1.90 3.83
C SER A 39 -7.48 -2.73 2.56
N LEU A 40 -8.59 -2.55 1.83
CA LEU A 40 -8.82 -3.23 0.56
C LEU A 40 -7.83 -2.79 -0.51
N ASP A 41 -7.51 -1.49 -0.51
CA ASP A 41 -6.49 -0.88 -1.37
C ASP A 41 -5.10 -1.51 -1.14
N GLN A 42 -4.68 -1.62 0.13
CA GLN A 42 -3.42 -2.30 0.49
C GLN A 42 -3.38 -3.78 0.05
N PHE A 43 -4.52 -4.48 0.09
CA PHE A 43 -4.60 -5.85 -0.44
C PHE A 43 -4.58 -5.91 -1.96
N GLU A 44 -5.13 -4.90 -2.65
CA GLU A 44 -4.98 -4.78 -4.09
C GLU A 44 -3.50 -4.59 -4.47
N ASP A 45 -2.74 -3.78 -3.75
CA ASP A 45 -1.31 -3.64 -4.04
C ASP A 45 -0.57 -4.95 -3.90
N VAL A 46 -0.86 -5.71 -2.84
CA VAL A 46 -0.32 -7.07 -2.66
C VAL A 46 -0.67 -7.93 -3.87
N TYR A 47 -1.94 -7.90 -4.30
CA TYR A 47 -2.38 -8.61 -5.49
C TYR A 47 -1.63 -8.16 -6.75
N TYR A 48 -1.44 -6.85 -6.94
CA TYR A 48 -0.73 -6.28 -8.07
C TYR A 48 0.76 -6.68 -8.07
N TYR A 49 1.43 -6.68 -6.91
CA TYR A 49 2.83 -7.10 -6.81
C TYR A 49 3.02 -8.59 -7.13
N VAL A 50 2.06 -9.44 -6.74
CA VAL A 50 2.07 -10.88 -6.99
C VAL A 50 1.71 -11.21 -8.44
N TYR A 51 0.55 -10.75 -8.91
CA TYR A 51 -0.06 -11.16 -10.17
C TYR A 51 0.16 -10.19 -11.34
N ARG A 52 0.65 -8.98 -11.08
CA ARG A 52 0.88 -7.92 -12.10
C ARG A 52 -0.39 -7.54 -12.87
N ARG A 53 -1.54 -7.65 -12.22
CA ARG A 53 -2.86 -7.26 -12.73
C ARG A 53 -3.50 -6.31 -11.72
N ARG A 54 -4.16 -5.26 -12.22
CA ARG A 54 -4.98 -4.36 -11.39
C ARG A 54 -6.42 -4.85 -11.39
N LEU A 55 -7.08 -4.78 -10.24
CA LEU A 55 -8.49 -5.10 -10.08
C LEU A 55 -9.33 -3.84 -10.28
N ILE A 56 -8.82 -2.70 -9.80
CA ILE A 56 -9.47 -1.40 -9.90
C ILE A 56 -9.14 -0.74 -11.25
N PRO A 57 -10.16 -0.21 -11.96
CA PRO A 57 -9.98 0.50 -13.21
C PRO A 57 -9.27 1.85 -13.00
N GLN A 58 -8.48 2.28 -14.00
CA GLN A 58 -7.56 3.42 -13.89
C GLN A 58 -8.21 4.76 -13.52
N TRP A 59 -9.50 4.96 -13.78
CA TRP A 59 -10.21 6.19 -13.43
C TRP A 59 -10.42 6.37 -11.91
N LEU A 60 -10.29 5.29 -11.12
CA LEU A 60 -10.36 5.32 -9.66
C LEU A 60 -8.98 5.52 -9.00
N MET A 61 -7.90 5.69 -9.78
CA MET A 61 -6.54 5.96 -9.24
C MET A 61 -6.45 7.15 -8.27
N PRO A 62 -7.19 8.27 -8.43
CA PRO A 62 -7.12 9.35 -7.44
C PRO A 62 -7.60 8.94 -6.06
N VAL A 63 -8.50 7.96 -5.97
CA VAL A 63 -9.03 7.44 -4.70
C VAL A 63 -8.01 6.54 -4.02
N ASP A 64 -7.32 5.70 -4.79
CA ASP A 64 -6.17 4.87 -4.37
C ASP A 64 -5.10 5.75 -3.67
N VAL A 65 -4.73 6.91 -4.26
CA VAL A 65 -3.81 7.86 -3.60
C VAL A 65 -4.31 8.40 -2.26
N VAL A 66 -5.63 8.59 -2.09
CA VAL A 66 -6.20 9.03 -0.82
C VAL A 66 -6.09 7.92 0.22
N PHE A 67 -6.36 6.68 -0.16
CA PHE A 67 -6.24 5.52 0.74
C PHE A 67 -4.79 5.25 1.15
N GLU A 68 -3.84 5.39 0.23
CA GLU A 68 -2.42 5.38 0.54
C GLU A 68 -2.05 6.51 1.51
N GLY A 69 -2.61 7.71 1.32
CA GLY A 69 -2.46 8.82 2.26
C GLY A 69 -2.98 8.49 3.67
N VAL A 70 -4.07 7.74 3.78
CA VAL A 70 -4.59 7.24 5.07
C VAL A 70 -3.61 6.25 5.68
N ALA A 71 -3.09 5.29 4.91
CA ALA A 71 -2.10 4.32 5.39
C ALA A 71 -0.82 5.03 5.90
N VAL A 72 -0.31 6.03 5.18
CA VAL A 72 0.82 6.87 5.59
C VAL A 72 0.51 7.59 6.90
N SER A 73 -0.68 8.16 7.04
CA SER A 73 -1.11 8.88 8.25
C SER A 73 -1.16 7.95 9.47
N ILE A 74 -1.67 6.73 9.30
CA ILE A 74 -1.66 5.70 10.34
C ILE A 74 -0.23 5.27 10.68
N GLY A 75 0.62 5.06 9.67
CA GLY A 75 2.04 4.76 9.87
C GLY A 75 2.78 5.84 10.65
N LEU A 76 2.52 7.12 10.36
CA LEU A 76 3.06 8.25 11.11
C LEU A 76 2.54 8.28 12.56
N GLY A 77 1.25 7.98 12.76
CA GLY A 77 0.66 7.84 14.09
C GLY A 77 1.33 6.74 14.92
N MET A 78 1.58 5.58 14.30
CA MET A 78 2.33 4.48 14.93
C MET A 78 3.76 4.89 15.25
N LEU A 79 4.44 5.61 14.35
CA LEU A 79 5.82 6.07 14.54
C LEU A 79 5.90 7.04 15.72
N LEU A 80 5.00 8.03 15.79
CA LEU A 80 4.92 8.96 16.90
C LEU A 80 4.63 8.24 18.21
N MET A 81 3.67 7.31 18.22
CA MET A 81 3.34 6.51 19.39
C MET A 81 4.55 5.67 19.84
N ALA A 82 5.25 5.02 18.92
CA ALA A 82 6.43 4.23 19.22
C ALA A 82 7.53 5.09 19.85
N ILE A 83 7.86 6.25 19.27
CA ILE A 83 8.88 7.16 19.80
C ILE A 83 8.51 7.66 21.20
N LEU A 84 7.27 8.14 21.39
CA LEU A 84 6.81 8.66 22.67
C LEU A 84 6.87 7.58 23.74
N TYR A 85 6.29 6.41 23.47
CA TYR A 85 6.19 5.34 24.47
C TYR A 85 7.49 4.60 24.71
N MET A 86 8.44 4.60 23.77
CA MET A 86 9.76 4.01 23.99
C MET A 86 10.54 4.72 25.11
N THR A 87 10.24 6.01 25.38
CA THR A 87 10.82 6.74 26.51
C THR A 87 10.29 6.29 27.87
N TYR A 88 9.05 5.77 27.91
CA TYR A 88 8.39 5.33 29.14
C TYR A 88 8.52 3.82 29.38
N PHE A 89 8.42 3.03 28.31
CA PHE A 89 8.37 1.58 28.36
C PHE A 89 9.43 1.02 27.40
N GLN A 90 10.55 0.54 27.94
CA GLN A 90 11.62 -0.11 27.18
C GLN A 90 11.25 -1.55 26.81
N THR A 91 10.10 -1.75 26.18
CA THR A 91 9.66 -3.07 25.74
C THR A 91 10.02 -3.29 24.27
N TRP A 92 10.27 -4.56 23.94
CA TRP A 92 10.59 -5.01 22.58
C TRP A 92 9.46 -4.69 21.59
N PHE A 93 8.22 -4.58 22.09
CA PHE A 93 7.06 -4.19 21.31
C PHE A 93 7.23 -2.82 20.64
N PHE A 94 7.62 -1.79 21.39
CA PHE A 94 7.77 -0.43 20.81
C PHE A 94 8.94 -0.33 19.83
N GLN A 95 10.00 -1.12 20.04
CA GLN A 95 11.11 -1.19 19.09
C GLN A 95 10.66 -1.83 17.76
N ALA A 96 9.94 -2.95 17.82
CA ALA A 96 9.39 -3.59 16.63
C ALA A 96 8.36 -2.68 15.93
N LEU A 97 7.52 -2.00 16.71
CA LEU A 97 6.52 -1.07 16.20
C LEU A 97 7.15 0.13 15.48
N LEU A 98 8.25 0.66 16.01
CA LEU A 98 9.02 1.73 15.38
C LEU A 98 9.52 1.30 14.00
N ILE A 99 10.17 0.14 13.93
CA ILE A 99 10.67 -0.40 12.65
C ILE A 99 9.52 -0.64 11.67
N ALA A 100 8.43 -1.27 12.12
CA ALA A 100 7.25 -1.54 11.29
C ALA A 100 6.63 -0.24 10.75
N SER A 101 6.50 0.79 11.59
CA SER A 101 5.93 2.08 11.20
C SER A 101 6.77 2.78 10.13
N ILE A 102 8.10 2.70 10.20
CA ILE A 102 8.99 3.25 9.16
C ILE A 102 8.73 2.55 7.82
N PHE A 103 8.59 1.22 7.81
CA PHE A 103 8.30 0.49 6.58
C PHE A 103 6.94 0.84 5.98
N VAL A 104 5.90 0.97 6.81
CA VAL A 104 4.56 1.37 6.34
C VAL A 104 4.59 2.78 5.73
N VAL A 105 5.21 3.74 6.42
CA VAL A 105 5.35 5.12 5.91
C VAL A 105 6.17 5.15 4.62
N TRP A 106 7.28 4.41 4.59
CA TRP A 106 8.13 4.35 3.40
C TRP A 106 7.40 3.76 2.19
N SER A 107 6.62 2.69 2.39
CA SER A 107 5.85 2.04 1.32
C SER A 107 4.82 3.00 0.72
N GLY A 108 3.97 3.60 1.57
CA GLY A 108 2.94 4.53 1.09
C GLY A 108 3.52 5.80 0.45
N LEU A 109 4.63 6.34 0.97
CA LEU A 109 5.32 7.45 0.31
C LEU A 109 5.86 7.06 -1.08
N GLU A 110 6.41 5.86 -1.21
CA GLU A 110 6.93 5.37 -2.48
C GLU A 110 5.82 5.21 -3.52
N ASP A 111 4.64 4.77 -3.12
CA ASP A 111 3.50 4.58 -4.01
C ASP A 111 2.86 5.95 -4.41
N ILE A 112 2.78 6.92 -3.50
CA ILE A 112 2.41 8.31 -3.82
C ILE A 112 3.42 8.96 -4.80
N ILE A 113 4.72 8.75 -4.59
CA ILE A 113 5.77 9.28 -5.48
C ILE A 113 5.64 8.66 -6.88
N GLN A 114 5.47 7.34 -6.97
CA GLN A 114 5.25 6.64 -8.25
C GLN A 114 4.05 7.22 -9.01
N TRP A 115 2.96 7.52 -8.31
CA TRP A 115 1.81 8.19 -8.91
C TRP A 115 2.12 9.62 -9.39
N SER A 116 2.80 10.42 -8.57
CA SER A 116 3.16 11.79 -8.95
C SER A 116 4.06 11.84 -10.20
N ALA A 117 4.95 10.86 -10.35
CA ALA A 117 5.79 10.69 -11.52
C ALA A 117 4.95 10.28 -12.75
N TYR A 118 3.94 9.43 -12.57
CA TYR A 118 2.99 9.05 -13.63
C TYR A 118 2.20 10.26 -14.15
N VAL A 119 1.64 11.09 -13.26
CA VAL A 119 0.87 12.29 -13.63
C VAL A 119 1.73 13.31 -14.37
N ARG A 120 2.96 13.57 -13.88
CA ARG A 120 3.88 14.53 -14.54
C ARG A 120 4.38 14.07 -15.90
N ALA A 121 4.47 12.77 -16.14
CA ALA A 121 4.96 12.24 -17.41
C ALA A 121 3.97 12.45 -18.58
N GLY A 122 2.74 12.92 -18.33
CA GLY A 122 1.77 13.29 -19.38
C GLY A 122 1.49 12.16 -20.37
N ARG A 123 1.66 10.92 -19.92
CA ARG A 123 1.80 9.76 -20.79
C ARG A 123 0.54 8.92 -20.66
N GLU A 124 -0.36 9.03 -21.64
CA GLU A 124 -1.17 7.88 -22.03
C GLU A 124 -0.18 6.77 -22.39
N VAL A 125 -0.03 5.75 -21.54
CA VAL A 125 0.73 4.56 -21.91
C VAL A 125 -0.06 3.35 -21.46
N THR A 126 -0.57 2.64 -22.46
CA THR A 126 -0.26 1.23 -22.65
C THR A 126 0.84 0.76 -21.70
N ALA A 127 0.42 0.28 -20.53
CA ALA A 127 1.15 -0.54 -19.59
C ALA A 127 2.68 -0.60 -19.79
N CYS A 128 3.45 0.23 -19.08
CA CYS A 128 4.86 -0.07 -18.80
C CYS A 128 5.03 -1.25 -17.80
N ALA A 129 4.03 -2.13 -17.68
CA ALA A 129 4.12 -3.47 -17.10
C ALA A 129 3.72 -4.58 -18.09
N LEU A 130 3.29 -4.26 -19.32
CA LEU A 130 3.26 -5.22 -20.42
C LEU A 130 4.65 -5.22 -21.05
N ARG A 131 5.56 -6.02 -20.49
CA ARG A 131 6.37 -6.82 -21.41
C ARG A 131 5.34 -7.75 -22.06
N PRO A 132 4.94 -7.56 -23.33
CA PRO A 132 4.20 -8.63 -23.98
C PRO A 132 5.03 -9.90 -23.78
N PRO A 133 4.44 -11.05 -23.43
CA PRO A 133 5.19 -12.29 -23.54
C PRO A 133 5.81 -12.27 -24.93
N GLU A 134 7.12 -12.49 -25.04
CA GLU A 134 7.80 -12.73 -26.30
C GLU A 134 7.20 -14.02 -26.90
N GLY A 135 5.98 -13.91 -27.40
CA GLY A 135 5.37 -14.86 -28.29
C GLY A 135 6.15 -14.74 -29.58
N ARG A 136 7.24 -15.50 -29.69
CA ARG A 136 7.79 -15.89 -30.99
C ARG A 136 6.62 -16.46 -31.78
N PHE A 137 6.00 -15.62 -32.61
CA PHE A 137 5.16 -16.08 -33.70
C PHE A 137 6.08 -16.86 -34.64
N VAL A 138 6.24 -18.15 -34.37
CA VAL A 138 6.82 -19.08 -35.32
C VAL A 138 5.82 -19.17 -36.48
N ARG A 139 6.05 -18.35 -37.50
CA ARG A 139 5.41 -18.52 -38.82
C ARG A 139 5.80 -19.91 -39.31
N ARG A 140 4.90 -20.89 -39.19
CA ARG A 140 4.97 -22.10 -40.00
C ARG A 140 4.83 -21.65 -41.46
N ARG A 141 5.94 -21.63 -42.19
CA ARG A 141 5.90 -21.65 -43.66
C ARG A 141 5.26 -22.99 -44.06
N ARG A 142 4.18 -22.90 -44.83
CA ARG A 142 3.76 -24.00 -45.70
C ARG A 142 4.68 -24.04 -46.91
#